data_AF-A0A920G824-F1
#
_entry.id   AF-A0A920G824-F1
#
_cell.length_a   1.000
_cell.length_b   1.000
_cell.length_c   1.000
_cell.angle_alpha   90.00
_cell.angle_beta   90.00
_cell.angle_gamma   90.00
#
_symmetry.space_group_name_H-M   'P 1'
#
loop_
_entity.id
_entity.type
_entity.pdbx_description
1 polymer ?
#
loop_
_entity_poly.entity_id
_entity_poly.type
_entity_poly.pdbx_seq_one_letter_code
_entity_poly.pdbx_strand_id
1 'polypeptide(L)'
;MHLKKHTIKEKKSRIGYGRIYASNFVTNRLVGDSIGTYDPFIRLIKINTESGKNAAIFSYAAHATCYGHKQRDLSGDYPGRLTSMLEMTREIDFAVYGAGAVGSMSPRTKSVEGK
;
A
#
# COMPACT_ATOMS: atom_id res chain seq x y z
N MET A 1 5.21 21.78 11.22
CA MET A 1 4.46 20.49 11.30
C MET A 1 4.48 20.02 12.75
N HIS A 2 3.43 20.31 13.51
CA HIS A 2 3.32 19.91 14.92
C HIS A 2 2.74 18.48 14.98
N LEU A 3 3.58 17.47 15.17
CA LEU A 3 3.13 16.11 15.47
C LEU A 3 2.68 16.08 16.94
N LYS A 4 1.37 16.06 17.20
CA LYS A 4 0.85 15.76 18.54
C LYS A 4 1.28 14.34 18.90
N LYS A 5 2.07 14.18 19.97
CA LYS A 5 2.39 12.88 20.56
C LYS A 5 1.08 12.16 20.88
N HIS A 6 0.79 11.08 20.19
CA HIS A 6 -0.27 10.17 20.60
C HIS A 6 0.13 9.55 21.94
N THR A 7 -0.74 9.71 22.95
CA THR A 7 -0.61 9.04 24.25
C THR A 7 -0.59 7.53 24.02
N ILE A 8 0.51 6.88 24.39
CA ILE A 8 0.67 5.43 24.25
C ILE A 8 -0.23 4.76 25.31
N LYS A 9 -1.34 4.16 24.88
CA LYS A 9 -2.08 3.17 25.68
C LYS A 9 -1.65 1.79 25.17
N GLU A 10 -0.65 1.21 25.82
CA GLU A 10 -0.20 -0.14 25.49
C GLU A 10 -1.31 -1.13 25.86
N LYS A 11 -1.75 -1.89 24.86
CA LYS A 11 -2.69 -3.01 25.05
C LYS A 11 -2.06 -4.24 24.42
N LYS A 12 -2.25 -5.39 25.07
CA LYS A 12 -1.83 -6.67 24.49
C LYS A 12 -2.46 -6.84 23.11
N SER A 13 -1.66 -7.36 22.19
CA SER A 13 -2.06 -7.57 20.81
C SER A 13 -1.37 -8.79 20.23
N ARG A 14 -1.98 -9.34 19.19
CA ARG A 14 -1.41 -10.39 18.35
C ARG A 14 -1.00 -9.78 17.03
N ILE A 15 0.19 -10.12 16.57
CA ILE A 15 0.74 -9.64 15.31
C ILE A 15 0.95 -10.84 14.39
N GLY A 16 0.46 -10.73 13.16
CA GLY A 16 0.69 -11.69 12.09
C GLY A 16 1.39 -11.03 10.91
N TYR A 17 2.23 -11.78 10.21
CA TYR A 17 2.89 -11.35 8.98
C TYR A 17 2.47 -12.24 7.81
N GLY A 18 2.28 -11.64 6.65
CA GLY A 18 1.99 -12.33 5.41
C GLY A 18 2.62 -11.65 4.21
N ARG A 19 2.79 -12.41 3.13
CA ARG A 19 3.18 -11.88 1.82
C ARG A 19 2.32 -12.48 0.73
N ILE A 20 1.98 -11.67 -0.27
CA ILE A 20 1.20 -12.05 -1.43
C ILE A 20 2.07 -11.81 -2.66
N TYR A 21 2.18 -12.83 -3.53
CA TYR A 21 2.88 -12.70 -4.80
C TYR A 21 1.99 -11.97 -5.81
N ALA A 22 2.44 -10.80 -6.28
CA ALA A 22 1.70 -9.82 -7.06
C ALA A 22 2.53 -9.31 -8.27
N SER A 23 3.39 -10.17 -8.85
CA SER A 23 4.28 -9.81 -9.97
C SER A 23 3.56 -9.22 -11.18
N ASN A 24 2.31 -9.66 -11.41
CA ASN A 24 1.47 -9.18 -12.50
C ASN A 24 1.10 -7.68 -12.39
N PHE A 25 1.36 -7.03 -11.25
CA PHE A 25 0.96 -5.64 -11.02
C PHE A 25 2.14 -4.68 -10.86
N VAL A 26 3.38 -5.14 -10.98
CA VAL A 26 4.60 -4.30 -10.84
C VAL A 26 5.55 -4.59 -12.00
N THR A 27 6.23 -3.55 -12.46
CA THR A 27 7.26 -3.62 -13.49
C THR A 27 8.44 -2.70 -13.15
N ASN A 28 9.63 -3.03 -13.62
CA ASN A 28 10.78 -2.13 -13.57
C ASN A 28 10.72 -1.14 -14.75
N ARG A 29 10.44 0.13 -14.47
CA ARG A 29 10.30 1.19 -15.49
C ARG A 29 11.63 1.75 -16.00
N LEU A 30 12.75 1.47 -15.34
CA LEU A 30 14.06 2.02 -15.72
C LEU A 30 14.74 1.19 -16.80
N VAL A 31 14.67 -0.13 -16.69
CA VAL A 31 15.39 -1.06 -17.59
C VAL A 31 14.48 -2.17 -18.14
N GLY A 32 13.19 -2.15 -17.82
CA GLY A 32 12.24 -3.20 -18.18
C GLY A 32 12.42 -4.46 -17.34
N ASP A 33 11.46 -5.39 -17.42
CA ASP A 33 11.46 -6.61 -16.59
C ASP A 33 12.42 -7.69 -17.09
N SER A 34 12.85 -7.62 -18.35
CA SER A 34 13.78 -8.59 -18.94
C SER A 34 15.21 -8.44 -18.41
N ILE A 35 15.56 -7.25 -17.91
CA ILE A 35 16.90 -6.89 -17.45
C ILE A 35 16.87 -6.47 -15.97
N GLY A 36 15.80 -5.80 -15.55
CA GLY A 36 15.67 -5.25 -14.20
C GLY A 36 15.09 -6.22 -13.19
N THR A 37 15.54 -6.10 -11.94
CA THR A 37 14.86 -6.70 -10.81
C THR A 37 13.66 -5.85 -10.38
N TYR A 38 12.63 -6.51 -9.88
CA TYR A 38 11.49 -5.88 -9.24
C TYR A 38 11.07 -6.71 -8.03
N ASP A 39 10.41 -6.08 -7.06
CA ASP A 39 9.89 -6.73 -5.87
C ASP A 39 8.42 -7.12 -6.10
N PRO A 40 8.12 -8.41 -6.31
CA PRO A 40 6.78 -8.85 -6.68
C PRO A 40 5.86 -9.01 -5.48
N PHE A 41 6.29 -8.69 -4.25
CA PHE A 41 5.50 -9.01 -3.05
C PHE A 41 4.77 -7.80 -2.49
N ILE A 42 3.47 -7.99 -2.23
CA ILE A 42 2.78 -7.19 -1.21
C ILE A 42 3.08 -7.84 0.13
N ARG A 43 3.61 -7.07 1.07
CA ARG A 43 3.86 -7.53 2.45
C ARG A 43 2.82 -6.90 3.36
N LEU A 44 2.34 -7.66 4.34
CA LEU A 44 1.30 -7.23 5.27
C LEU A 44 1.70 -7.62 6.70
N ILE A 45 1.48 -6.70 7.63
CA ILE A 45 1.40 -6.94 9.06
C ILE A 45 -0.05 -6.72 9.47
N LYS A 46 -0.68 -7.72 10.07
CA LYS A 46 -2.00 -7.59 10.70
C LYS A 46 -1.81 -7.54 12.21
N ILE A 47 -2.41 -6.55 12.85
CA ILE A 47 -2.40 -6.36 14.30
C ILE A 47 -3.83 -6.55 14.78
N ASN A 48 -4.04 -7.46 15.74
CA ASN A 48 -5.32 -7.68 16.40
C ASN A 48 -5.15 -7.36 17.89
N THR A 49 -5.90 -6.37 18.39
CA THR A 49 -5.88 -6.02 19.82
C THR A 49 -6.82 -6.94 20.61
N GLU A 50 -6.60 -7.07 21.92
CA GLU A 50 -7.54 -7.80 22.80
C GLU A 50 -8.95 -7.20 22.80
N SER A 51 -9.13 -5.92 22.45
CA SER A 51 -10.45 -5.31 22.29
C SER A 51 -11.15 -5.69 20.98
N GLY A 52 -10.57 -6.59 20.18
CA GLY A 52 -11.09 -7.05 18.90
C GLY A 52 -10.83 -6.11 17.72
N LYS A 53 -10.03 -5.05 17.90
CA LYS A 53 -9.71 -4.10 16.81
C LYS A 53 -8.60 -4.63 15.94
N ASN A 54 -8.77 -4.49 14.62
CA ASN A 54 -7.85 -4.99 13.62
C ASN A 54 -7.22 -3.84 12.84
N ALA A 55 -5.90 -3.81 12.76
CA ALA A 55 -5.16 -2.92 11.89
C ALA A 55 -4.35 -3.70 10.85
N ALA A 56 -4.17 -3.12 9.66
CA ALA A 56 -3.35 -3.65 8.59
C ALA A 56 -2.29 -2.62 8.20
N ILE A 57 -1.03 -3.01 8.21
CA ILE A 57 0.06 -2.23 7.61
C ILE A 57 0.57 -3.04 6.44
N PHE A 58 0.48 -2.50 5.22
CA PHE A 58 0.98 -3.19 4.04
C PHE A 58 1.97 -2.35 3.24
N SER A 59 2.85 -3.02 2.52
CA SER A 59 3.84 -2.40 1.66
C SER A 59 3.88 -3.06 0.31
N TYR A 60 4.06 -2.24 -0.72
CA TYR A 60 4.18 -2.67 -2.11
C TYR A 60 5.17 -1.76 -2.84
N ALA A 61 5.87 -2.31 -3.82
CA ALA A 61 6.99 -1.63 -4.44
C ALA A 61 6.63 -0.81 -5.68
N ALA A 62 5.36 -0.76 -6.10
CA ALA A 62 4.96 0.05 -7.24
C ALA A 62 4.77 1.54 -6.87
N HIS A 63 5.31 2.46 -7.68
CA HIS A 63 5.04 3.89 -7.50
C HIS A 63 3.54 4.22 -7.67
N ALA A 64 3.01 5.17 -6.89
CA ALA A 64 1.60 5.56 -6.90
C ALA A 64 1.27 6.47 -8.11
N THR A 65 1.24 5.88 -9.31
CA THR A 65 1.07 6.60 -10.61
C THR A 65 0.05 5.91 -11.52
N CYS A 66 -1.02 5.33 -10.98
CA CYS A 66 -2.11 4.80 -11.80
C CYS A 66 -2.87 5.95 -12.51
N TYR A 67 -2.88 7.15 -11.94
CA TYR A 67 -3.43 8.35 -12.58
C TYR A 67 -2.38 9.14 -13.37
N GLY A 68 -2.78 9.63 -14.55
CA GLY A 68 -1.90 10.38 -15.44
C GLY A 68 -1.79 11.85 -15.06
N HIS A 69 -0.84 12.56 -15.66
CA HIS A 69 -0.58 13.99 -15.40
C HIS A 69 -1.77 14.92 -15.69
N LYS A 70 -2.76 14.48 -16.47
CA LYS A 70 -3.99 15.23 -16.76
C LYS A 70 -5.05 15.13 -15.66
N GLN A 71 -4.93 14.17 -14.73
CA GLN A 71 -5.85 14.02 -13.61
C GLN A 71 -5.74 15.22 -12.67
N ARG A 72 -6.83 15.96 -12.50
CA ARG A 72 -6.88 17.15 -11.64
C ARG A 72 -7.50 16.89 -10.26
N ASP A 73 -8.15 15.74 -10.11
CA ASP A 73 -8.77 15.33 -8.85
C ASP A 73 -7.73 14.89 -7.82
N LEU A 74 -7.91 15.33 -6.58
CA LEU A 74 -7.08 14.88 -5.47
C LEU A 74 -7.36 13.39 -5.21
N SER A 75 -6.31 12.58 -5.25
CA SER A 75 -6.41 11.13 -5.15
C SER A 75 -5.25 10.55 -4.34
N GLY A 76 -5.54 9.52 -3.54
CA GLY A 76 -4.53 8.69 -2.91
C GLY A 76 -3.96 7.60 -3.82
N ASP A 77 -4.32 7.60 -5.11
CA ASP A 77 -3.97 6.58 -6.11
C ASP A 77 -4.36 5.15 -5.63
N TYR A 78 -3.71 4.12 -6.16
CA TYR A 78 -3.95 2.74 -5.73
C TYR A 78 -3.72 2.53 -4.22
N PRO A 79 -2.75 3.19 -3.54
CA PRO A 79 -2.61 3.01 -2.09
C PRO A 79 -3.84 3.45 -1.32
N GLY A 80 -4.36 4.65 -1.64
CA GLY A 80 -5.57 5.18 -1.00
C GLY A 80 -6.81 4.34 -1.33
N ARG A 81 -6.92 3.85 -2.57
CA ARG A 81 -8.03 2.95 -2.92
C ARG A 81 -7.95 1.63 -2.15
N LEU A 82 -6.76 1.04 -2.01
CA LEU A 82 -6.56 -0.23 -1.33
C LEU A 82 -6.77 -0.11 0.19
N THR A 83 -6.32 0.97 0.84
CA THR A 83 -6.62 1.20 2.27
C THR A 83 -8.13 1.32 2.49
N SER A 84 -8.84 2.11 1.68
CA SER A 84 -10.29 2.23 1.78
C SER A 84 -11.01 0.91 1.54
N MET A 85 -10.57 0.10 0.56
CA MET A 85 -11.15 -1.21 0.31
C MET A 85 -10.97 -2.17 1.48
N LEU A 86 -9.78 -2.17 2.12
CA LEU A 86 -9.54 -2.97 3.32
C LEU A 86 -10.46 -2.57 4.47
N GLU A 87 -10.63 -1.27 4.71
CA GLU A 87 -11.52 -0.76 5.76
C GLU A 87 -13.00 -1.06 5.47
N MET A 88 -13.41 -1.06 4.20
CA MET A 88 -14.77 -1.44 3.78
C MET A 88 -15.12 -2.91 4.03
N THR A 89 -14.13 -3.82 4.16
CA THR A 89 -14.38 -5.24 4.46
C THR A 89 -15.00 -5.47 5.84
N ARG A 90 -14.90 -4.48 6.75
CA ARG A 90 -15.24 -4.59 8.18
C ARG A 90 -14.36 -5.56 8.97
N GLU A 91 -13.39 -6.23 8.34
CA GLU A 91 -12.38 -7.06 9.00
C GLU A 91 -11.18 -6.26 9.50
N ILE A 92 -10.95 -5.09 8.90
CA ILE A 92 -9.86 -4.16 9.23
C ILE A 92 -10.50 -2.83 9.63
N ASP A 93 -10.23 -2.37 10.84
CA ASP A 93 -10.68 -1.06 11.35
C ASP A 93 -9.79 0.09 10.88
N PHE A 94 -8.53 -0.20 10.55
CA PHE A 94 -7.54 0.80 10.16
C PHE A 94 -6.49 0.20 9.22
N ALA A 95 -6.28 0.81 8.05
CA ALA A 95 -5.29 0.36 7.09
C ALA A 95 -4.26 1.45 6.76
N VAL A 96 -2.99 1.07 6.70
CA VAL A 96 -1.87 1.95 6.34
C VAL A 96 -1.04 1.32 5.24
N TYR A 97 -0.69 2.14 4.25
CA TYR A 97 0.28 1.80 3.23
C TYR A 97 1.65 2.41 3.54
N GLY A 98 2.71 1.60 3.39
CA GLY A 98 4.11 2.06 3.40
C GLY A 98 4.78 1.78 2.06
N ALA A 99 5.39 2.81 1.46
CA ALA A 99 6.10 2.66 0.19
C ALA A 99 7.27 1.67 0.29
N GLY A 100 7.33 0.71 -0.64
CA GLY A 100 8.46 -0.20 -0.81
C GLY A 100 9.54 0.39 -1.73
N ALA A 101 10.13 -0.45 -2.58
CA ALA A 101 11.18 -0.05 -3.54
C ALA A 101 10.64 0.71 -4.78
N VAL A 102 9.91 1.80 -4.55
CA VAL A 102 9.16 2.58 -5.56
C VAL A 102 10.02 3.40 -6.54
N GLY A 103 11.34 3.45 -6.36
CA GLY A 103 12.23 4.27 -7.19
C GLY A 103 12.28 3.79 -8.65
N SER A 104 12.53 2.50 -8.86
CA SER A 104 12.64 1.87 -10.18
C SER A 104 11.37 1.14 -10.64
N MET A 105 10.35 1.08 -9.79
CA MET A 105 9.20 0.22 -9.98
C MET A 105 7.91 1.03 -10.15
N SER A 106 7.08 0.64 -11.13
CA SER A 106 5.76 1.24 -11.38
C SER A 106 4.67 0.20 -11.46
N PRO A 107 3.39 0.60 -11.36
CA PRO A 107 2.27 -0.30 -11.60
C PRO A 107 2.35 -0.83 -13.03
N ARG A 108 2.08 -2.12 -13.21
CA ARG A 108 1.93 -2.73 -14.54
C ARG A 108 0.55 -2.42 -15.12
N THR A 109 0.27 -1.13 -15.31
CA THR A 109 -0.95 -0.63 -15.95
C THR A 109 -0.60 0.57 -16.82
N LYS A 110 -1.38 0.80 -17.88
CA LYS A 110 -1.37 2.11 -18.52
C LYS A 110 -1.99 3.10 -17.55
N SER A 111 -1.35 4.26 -17.43
CA SER A 111 -1.92 5.37 -16.66
C SER A 111 -3.23 5.79 -17.33
N VAL A 112 -4.30 5.96 -16.55
CA VAL A 112 -5.57 6.44 -17.10
C VAL A 112 -5.44 7.94 -17.26
N GLU A 113 -5.64 8.43 -18.49
CA GLU A 113 -5.70 9.88 -18.73
C GLU A 113 -6.91 10.43 -17.95
N GLY A 114 -6.65 11.35 -17.02
CA GLY A 114 -7.71 12.12 -16.37
C GLY A 114 -8.48 12.92 -17.43
N LYS A 115 -9.80 13.05 -17.23
CA LYS A 115 -10.63 13.95 -18.03
C LYS A 115 -10.50 15.39 -17.53
#